data_AF-A0AAU4DFB3-F1
#
_entry.id   AF-A0AAU4DFB3-F1
#
_cell.length_a   1.000
_cell.length_b   1.000
_cell.length_c   1.000
_cell.angle_alpha   90.00
_cell.angle_beta   90.00
_cell.angle_gamma   90.00
#
_symmetry.space_group_name_H-M   'P 1'
#
loop_
_entity.id
_entity.type
_entity.pdbx_description
1 polymer ?
#
loop_
_entity_poly.entity_id
_entity_poly.type
_entity_poly.pdbx_seq_one_letter_code
_entity_poly.pdbx_strand_id
1 'polypeptide(L)'
;MPPRTIDLDAYVKGVLEGSRAYIARAITLVESTRPDHRALAQRLLVELLPHAGKAVRVGITGVPGVGKSTFIEALGTMLTGSGHRVAVLAVDPTSSLTGGSILGDKTRMEKLAVDPNAFVRPSPTSGTLGGVARATRESMVVMEAAGYDVVLIETVGVGQSETTVANMVDSFLLLTLARTGDQLQGIKKGVLELADLVAVNKADGPHEQDARAAARELAGALRLLQAPDAVWTPPVLTCSGRDGGGLAELWERLQQHRRLLDTSGALEAKRRDQQVDWTWSMVHDQLLSALHEHPEVRRLTPGLEQQVREGTLTATLAAERILAAFREPSDGAAGS
;
A
#
# COMPACT_ATOMS: atom_id res chain seq x y z
N MET A 1 6.93 12.34 -33.27
CA MET A 1 6.96 13.45 -32.30
C MET A 1 8.24 13.33 -31.50
N PRO A 2 9.06 14.38 -31.37
CA PRO A 2 10.17 14.36 -30.41
C PRO A 2 9.62 14.09 -29.00
N PRO A 3 10.37 13.40 -28.12
CA PRO A 3 9.94 13.20 -26.75
C PRO A 3 9.70 14.58 -26.12
N ARG A 4 8.50 14.79 -25.57
CA ARG A 4 8.18 16.01 -24.80
C ARG A 4 9.19 16.09 -23.66
N THR A 5 10.01 17.13 -23.66
CA THR A 5 10.91 17.42 -22.52
C THR A 5 10.06 17.56 -21.25
N ILE A 6 10.44 16.84 -20.20
CA ILE A 6 9.77 16.95 -18.91
C ILE A 6 10.26 18.23 -18.24
N ASP A 7 9.40 19.24 -18.23
CA ASP A 7 9.59 20.48 -17.50
C ASP A 7 9.16 20.27 -16.03
N LEU A 8 10.14 20.15 -15.14
CA LEU A 8 9.89 19.86 -13.72
C LEU A 8 9.14 21.00 -13.02
N ASP A 9 9.44 22.26 -13.35
CA ASP A 9 8.80 23.41 -12.69
C ASP A 9 7.32 23.46 -13.04
N ALA A 10 6.98 23.16 -14.29
CA ALA A 10 5.59 23.02 -14.72
C ALA A 10 4.87 21.86 -14.01
N TYR A 11 5.57 20.74 -13.72
CA TYR A 11 5.01 19.63 -12.96
C TYR A 11 4.75 20.01 -11.51
N VAL A 12 5.73 20.61 -10.82
CA VAL A 12 5.61 21.06 -9.43
C VAL A 12 4.43 22.02 -9.31
N LYS A 13 4.45 23.10 -10.12
CA LYS A 13 3.38 24.11 -10.13
C LYS A 13 2.02 23.48 -10.40
N GLY A 14 1.91 22.65 -11.42
CA GLY A 14 0.66 22.00 -11.78
C GLY A 14 0.11 21.05 -10.71
N VAL A 15 0.99 20.33 -10.01
CA VAL A 15 0.60 19.48 -8.87
C VAL A 15 0.07 20.35 -7.72
N LEU A 16 0.81 21.39 -7.32
CA LEU A 16 0.42 22.28 -6.22
C LEU A 16 -0.87 23.06 -6.51
N GLU A 17 -1.15 23.38 -7.77
CA GLU A 17 -2.40 23.99 -8.22
C GLU A 17 -3.56 22.98 -8.33
N GLY A 18 -3.32 21.70 -8.03
CA GLY A 18 -4.34 20.65 -8.07
C GLY A 18 -4.75 20.22 -9.48
N SER A 19 -3.94 20.50 -10.50
CA SER A 19 -4.24 20.15 -11.90
C SER A 19 -4.23 18.64 -12.10
N ARG A 20 -5.41 18.04 -12.33
CA ARG A 20 -5.58 16.60 -12.56
C ARG A 20 -4.66 16.04 -13.65
N ALA A 21 -4.40 16.82 -14.70
CA ALA A 21 -3.50 16.42 -15.78
C ALA A 21 -2.03 16.34 -15.32
N TYR A 22 -1.56 17.31 -14.54
CA TYR A 22 -0.19 17.28 -14.00
C TYR A 22 -0.03 16.24 -12.90
N ILE A 23 -1.05 16.05 -12.05
CA ILE A 23 -1.06 14.97 -11.04
C ILE A 23 -0.91 13.61 -11.73
N ALA A 24 -1.71 13.32 -12.76
CA ALA A 24 -1.61 12.05 -13.49
C ALA A 24 -0.24 11.86 -14.17
N ARG A 25 0.36 12.94 -14.70
CA ARG A 25 1.70 12.90 -15.30
C ARG A 25 2.80 12.71 -14.26
N ALA A 26 2.70 13.35 -13.09
CA ALA A 26 3.61 13.19 -11.97
C ALA A 26 3.57 11.74 -11.45
N ILE A 27 2.36 11.17 -11.29
CA ILE A 27 2.18 9.76 -10.93
C ILE A 27 2.82 8.84 -11.98
N THR A 28 2.59 9.10 -13.27
CA THR A 28 3.23 8.32 -14.35
C THR A 28 4.76 8.41 -14.31
N LEU A 29 5.30 9.55 -13.87
CA LEU A 29 6.75 9.75 -13.74
C LEU A 29 7.33 8.93 -12.57
N VAL A 30 6.70 8.96 -11.39
CA VAL A 30 7.17 8.18 -10.21
C VAL A 30 7.03 6.67 -10.40
N GLU A 31 6.00 6.23 -11.15
CA GLU A 31 5.81 4.83 -11.50
C GLU A 31 6.81 4.31 -12.55
N SER A 32 7.52 5.21 -13.24
CA SER A 32 8.36 4.83 -14.37
C SER A 32 9.59 4.02 -13.93
N THR A 33 9.87 2.94 -14.65
CA THR A 33 11.06 2.12 -14.43
C THR A 33 12.31 2.64 -15.14
N ARG A 34 12.21 3.65 -16.02
CA ARG A 34 13.35 4.18 -16.77
C ARG A 34 14.31 4.98 -15.86
N PRO A 35 15.64 4.80 -15.98
CA PRO A 35 16.60 5.47 -15.09
C PRO A 35 16.54 7.01 -15.12
N ASP A 36 16.38 7.60 -16.31
CA ASP A 36 16.23 9.05 -16.52
C ASP A 36 14.98 9.60 -15.82
N HIS A 37 13.86 8.89 -15.95
CA HIS A 37 12.60 9.24 -15.29
C HIS A 37 12.70 9.09 -13.77
N ARG A 38 13.37 8.06 -13.24
CA ARG A 38 13.55 7.89 -11.79
C ARG A 38 14.30 9.08 -11.19
N ALA A 39 15.38 9.53 -11.83
CA ALA A 39 16.13 10.70 -11.35
C ALA A 39 15.28 11.98 -11.35
N LEU A 40 14.46 12.17 -12.39
CA LEU A 40 13.50 13.28 -12.46
C LEU A 40 12.41 13.18 -11.38
N ALA A 41 11.87 11.99 -11.16
CA ALA A 41 10.86 11.72 -10.14
C ALA A 41 11.36 12.08 -8.74
N GLN A 42 12.60 11.72 -8.39
CA GLN A 42 13.16 12.07 -7.07
C GLN A 42 13.31 13.58 -6.89
N ARG A 43 13.75 14.31 -7.93
CA ARG A 43 13.80 15.78 -7.88
C ARG A 43 12.41 16.40 -7.72
N LEU A 44 11.42 15.90 -8.46
CA LEU A 44 10.03 16.32 -8.31
C LEU A 44 9.53 16.09 -6.87
N LEU A 45 9.78 14.92 -6.29
CA LEU A 45 9.33 14.57 -4.94
C LEU A 45 9.98 15.47 -3.88
N VAL A 46 11.26 15.81 -4.01
CA VAL A 46 11.95 16.73 -3.10
C VAL A 46 11.24 18.09 -3.04
N GLU A 47 10.83 18.63 -4.18
CA GLU A 47 10.08 19.90 -4.25
C GLU A 47 8.66 19.79 -3.67
N LEU A 48 8.04 18.61 -3.73
CA LEU A 48 6.68 18.37 -3.24
C LEU A 48 6.63 18.01 -1.74
N LEU A 49 7.71 17.47 -1.16
CA LEU A 49 7.78 17.02 0.24
C LEU A 49 7.33 18.09 1.26
N PRO A 50 7.71 19.38 1.15
CA PRO A 50 7.25 20.42 2.07
C PRO A 50 5.73 20.62 2.09
N HIS A 51 5.03 20.16 1.05
CA HIS A 51 3.58 20.29 0.88
C HIS A 51 2.82 18.99 1.22
N ALA A 52 3.53 17.90 1.54
CA ALA A 52 2.96 16.61 1.86
C ALA A 52 2.82 16.39 3.38
N GLY A 53 2.21 15.27 3.77
CA GLY A 53 2.10 14.82 5.17
C GLY A 53 0.87 15.31 5.92
N LYS A 54 -0.07 16.04 5.30
CA LYS A 54 -1.27 16.53 6.01
C LYS A 54 -2.49 15.62 5.89
N ALA A 55 -2.48 14.67 4.96
CA ALA A 55 -3.62 13.79 4.73
C ALA A 55 -3.79 12.73 5.82
N VAL A 56 -5.02 12.23 5.95
CA VAL A 56 -5.33 10.99 6.66
C VAL A 56 -5.04 9.81 5.72
N ARG A 57 -4.10 8.96 6.09
CA ARG A 57 -3.70 7.78 5.30
C ARG A 57 -4.36 6.54 5.89
N VAL A 58 -5.24 5.89 5.12
CA VAL A 58 -5.96 4.69 5.57
C VAL A 58 -5.68 3.52 4.64
N GLY A 59 -5.11 2.45 5.19
CA GLY A 59 -4.96 1.19 4.48
C GLY A 59 -6.22 0.36 4.63
N ILE A 60 -6.72 -0.23 3.56
CA ILE A 60 -7.96 -1.01 3.55
C ILE A 60 -7.65 -2.38 2.96
N THR A 61 -7.86 -3.42 3.77
CA THR A 61 -7.66 -4.81 3.38
C THR A 61 -8.90 -5.64 3.65
N GLY A 62 -8.95 -6.84 3.08
CA GLY A 62 -9.98 -7.82 3.34
C GLY A 62 -9.93 -8.96 2.34
N VAL A 63 -10.55 -10.08 2.70
CA VAL A 63 -10.57 -11.28 1.85
C VAL A 63 -11.30 -11.03 0.53
N PRO A 64 -10.97 -11.74 -0.55
CA PRO A 64 -11.74 -11.68 -1.80
C PRO A 64 -13.24 -11.88 -1.55
N GLY A 65 -14.09 -11.05 -2.18
CA GLY A 65 -15.54 -11.12 -2.03
C GLY A 65 -16.13 -10.41 -0.80
N VAL A 66 -15.30 -9.83 0.08
CA VAL A 66 -15.75 -9.02 1.24
C VAL A 66 -16.53 -7.76 0.85
N GLY A 67 -16.44 -7.33 -0.41
CA GLY A 67 -17.07 -6.09 -0.90
C GLY A 67 -16.21 -4.85 -0.73
N LYS A 68 -14.87 -5.00 -0.73
CA LYS A 68 -13.90 -3.93 -0.52
C LYS A 68 -14.04 -2.76 -1.50
N SER A 69 -14.09 -3.02 -2.81
CA SER A 69 -14.21 -1.93 -3.80
C SER A 69 -15.55 -1.19 -3.68
N THR A 70 -16.65 -1.90 -3.42
CA THR A 70 -17.96 -1.28 -3.12
C THR A 70 -17.92 -0.44 -1.85
N PHE A 71 -17.26 -0.93 -0.80
CA PHE A 71 -17.04 -0.17 0.43
C PHE A 71 -16.22 1.09 0.20
N ILE A 72 -15.10 1.00 -0.54
CA ILE A 72 -14.23 2.14 -0.85
C ILE A 72 -14.95 3.18 -1.70
N GLU A 73 -15.74 2.75 -2.70
CA GLU A 73 -16.57 3.67 -3.49
C GLU A 73 -17.58 4.40 -2.61
N ALA A 74 -18.31 3.68 -1.76
CA ALA A 74 -19.32 4.28 -0.89
C ALA A 74 -18.70 5.23 0.15
N LEU A 75 -17.60 4.82 0.80
CA LEU A 75 -16.85 5.67 1.73
C LEU A 75 -16.30 6.90 1.02
N GLY A 76 -15.62 6.73 -0.12
CA GLY A 76 -15.06 7.83 -0.90
C GLY A 76 -16.13 8.82 -1.38
N THR A 77 -17.29 8.34 -1.82
CA THR A 77 -18.44 9.17 -2.23
C THR A 77 -19.01 9.95 -1.04
N MET A 78 -19.13 9.32 0.13
CA MET A 78 -19.57 10.00 1.35
C MET A 78 -18.60 11.12 1.75
N LEU A 79 -17.29 10.86 1.66
CA LEU A 79 -16.24 11.81 2.04
C LEU A 79 -16.17 13.00 1.08
N THR A 80 -16.20 12.74 -0.22
CA THR A 80 -16.26 13.80 -1.25
C THR A 80 -17.54 14.63 -1.14
N GLY A 81 -18.68 13.99 -0.86
CA GLY A 81 -19.93 14.69 -0.54
C GLY A 81 -19.87 15.54 0.75
N SER A 82 -18.91 15.26 1.63
CA SER A 82 -18.62 16.03 2.85
C SER A 82 -17.52 17.09 2.65
N GLY A 83 -17.05 17.30 1.42
CA GLY A 83 -16.07 18.32 1.06
C GLY A 83 -14.61 17.87 1.06
N HIS A 84 -14.32 16.59 1.34
CA HIS A 84 -12.96 16.05 1.25
C HIS A 84 -12.51 15.84 -0.20
N ARG A 85 -11.19 15.86 -0.43
CA ARG A 85 -10.56 15.41 -1.67
C ARG A 85 -9.92 14.05 -1.44
N VAL A 86 -10.45 13.03 -2.10
CA VAL A 86 -10.13 11.62 -1.81
C VAL A 86 -9.26 11.00 -2.90
N ALA A 87 -8.08 10.51 -2.53
CA ALA A 87 -7.26 9.68 -3.39
C ALA A 87 -7.46 8.20 -3.05
N VAL A 88 -7.62 7.35 -4.05
CA VAL A 88 -7.62 5.88 -3.89
C VAL A 88 -6.46 5.30 -4.70
N LEU A 89 -5.52 4.66 -4.02
CA LEU A 89 -4.34 4.04 -4.64
C LEU A 89 -4.37 2.53 -4.34
N ALA A 90 -4.26 1.69 -5.36
CA ALA A 90 -4.25 0.25 -5.17
C ALA A 90 -2.81 -0.31 -5.08
N VAL A 91 -2.65 -1.41 -4.34
CA VAL A 91 -1.41 -2.20 -4.23
C VAL A 91 -1.73 -3.66 -4.56
N ASP A 92 -1.32 -4.09 -5.75
CA ASP A 92 -1.48 -5.46 -6.25
C ASP A 92 -0.12 -6.10 -6.55
N PRO A 93 0.36 -7.08 -5.76
CA PRO A 93 1.60 -7.81 -6.07
C PRO A 93 1.54 -8.58 -7.40
N THR A 94 0.34 -8.94 -7.87
CA THR A 94 0.15 -9.73 -9.11
C THR A 94 0.13 -8.87 -10.37
N SER A 95 0.05 -7.54 -10.24
CA SER A 95 0.16 -6.59 -11.35
C SER A 95 1.46 -6.77 -12.17
N SER A 96 2.51 -7.25 -11.51
CA SER A 96 3.81 -7.66 -12.07
C SER A 96 3.67 -8.70 -13.21
N LEU A 97 2.74 -9.65 -13.06
CA LEU A 97 2.52 -10.75 -14.01
C LEU A 97 1.60 -10.36 -15.16
N THR A 98 0.67 -9.43 -14.92
CA THR A 98 -0.40 -9.08 -15.87
C THR A 98 -0.09 -7.81 -16.67
N GLY A 99 1.02 -7.12 -16.39
CA GLY A 99 1.36 -5.87 -17.06
C GLY A 99 0.47 -4.69 -16.66
N GLY A 100 -0.21 -4.80 -15.51
CA GLY A 100 -1.03 -3.75 -14.92
C GLY A 100 -2.48 -3.79 -15.35
N SER A 101 -3.38 -3.69 -14.38
CA SER A 101 -4.82 -3.55 -14.64
C SER A 101 -5.13 -2.08 -14.99
N ILE A 102 -5.02 -1.70 -16.26
CA ILE A 102 -5.38 -0.34 -16.71
C ILE A 102 -6.88 -0.07 -16.50
N LEU A 103 -7.73 -1.11 -16.53
CA LEU A 103 -9.19 -1.01 -16.59
C LEU A 103 -9.94 -1.64 -15.40
N GLY A 104 -9.37 -2.66 -14.73
CA GLY A 104 -10.13 -3.53 -13.84
C GLY A 104 -10.50 -2.93 -12.47
N ASP A 105 -9.81 -1.89 -12.02
CA ASP A 105 -10.14 -1.18 -10.76
C ASP A 105 -11.04 0.04 -11.00
N LYS A 106 -10.90 0.71 -12.15
CA LYS A 106 -11.77 1.85 -12.51
C LYS A 106 -13.20 1.43 -12.78
N THR A 107 -13.43 0.23 -13.32
CA THR A 107 -14.78 -0.31 -13.53
C THR A 107 -15.47 -0.76 -12.23
N ARG A 108 -14.73 -0.88 -11.12
CA ARG A 108 -15.29 -1.29 -9.81
C ARG A 108 -15.72 -0.11 -8.93
N MET A 109 -15.33 1.11 -9.29
CA MET A 109 -15.60 2.35 -8.55
C MET A 109 -16.08 3.44 -9.52
N GLU A 110 -17.17 3.16 -10.23
CA GLU A 110 -17.73 4.01 -11.30
C GLU A 110 -18.06 5.44 -10.85
N LYS A 111 -18.68 5.60 -9.68
CA LYS A 111 -19.07 6.92 -9.15
C LYS A 111 -17.82 7.72 -8.77
N LEU A 112 -16.90 7.09 -8.06
CA LEU A 112 -15.68 7.75 -7.59
C LEU A 112 -14.71 8.06 -8.74
N ALA A 113 -14.73 7.26 -9.82
CA ALA A 113 -13.89 7.48 -10.99
C ALA A 113 -14.24 8.77 -11.77
N VAL A 114 -15.50 9.21 -11.72
CA VAL A 114 -15.98 10.43 -12.39
C VAL A 114 -16.11 11.63 -11.46
N ASP A 115 -15.92 11.44 -10.15
CA ASP A 115 -16.00 12.51 -9.16
C ASP A 115 -14.80 13.48 -9.32
N PRO A 116 -15.03 14.80 -9.49
CA PRO A 116 -13.95 15.78 -9.64
C PRO A 116 -13.08 15.93 -8.38
N ASN A 117 -13.62 15.63 -7.20
CA ASN A 117 -12.92 15.66 -5.91
C ASN A 117 -12.22 14.34 -5.58
N ALA A 118 -12.41 13.28 -6.38
CA ALA A 118 -11.72 12.01 -6.20
C ALA A 118 -10.67 11.73 -7.27
N PHE A 119 -9.67 10.92 -6.93
CA PHE A 119 -8.67 10.43 -7.87
C PHE A 119 -8.39 8.95 -7.61
N VAL A 120 -8.72 8.11 -8.58
CA VAL A 120 -8.54 6.65 -8.49
C VAL A 120 -7.38 6.22 -9.37
N ARG A 121 -6.35 5.63 -8.75
CA ARG A 121 -5.17 5.08 -9.43
C ARG A 121 -5.10 3.56 -9.22
N PRO A 122 -5.20 2.76 -10.30
CA PRO A 122 -4.95 1.31 -10.24
C PRO A 122 -3.52 1.01 -9.78
N SER A 123 -3.26 -0.24 -9.37
CA SER A 123 -1.93 -0.64 -8.92
C SER A 123 -0.87 -0.37 -10.00
N PRO A 124 0.28 0.23 -9.64
CA PRO A 124 1.37 0.43 -10.57
C PRO A 124 1.95 -0.91 -11.00
N THR A 125 2.57 -0.93 -12.17
CA THR A 125 3.32 -2.10 -12.64
C THR A 125 4.75 -2.03 -12.17
N SER A 126 5.12 -2.97 -11.34
CA SER A 126 6.52 -3.20 -11.01
C SER A 126 6.78 -4.68 -10.95
N GLY A 127 7.95 -5.14 -11.41
CA GLY A 127 8.30 -6.56 -11.43
C GLY A 127 8.36 -7.22 -10.06
N THR A 128 8.27 -6.45 -8.97
CA THR A 128 8.30 -6.90 -7.57
C THR A 128 7.30 -6.12 -6.72
N LEU A 129 6.84 -6.72 -5.62
CA LEU A 129 5.99 -6.05 -4.61
C LEU A 129 6.68 -4.79 -4.03
N GLY A 130 8.01 -4.82 -3.83
CA GLY A 130 8.76 -3.67 -3.35
C GLY A 130 8.69 -2.47 -4.30
N GLY A 131 8.80 -2.71 -5.61
CA GLY A 131 8.67 -1.65 -6.60
C GLY A 131 7.24 -1.07 -6.70
N VAL A 132 6.20 -1.91 -6.52
CA VAL A 132 4.80 -1.44 -6.43
C VAL A 132 4.63 -0.54 -5.19
N ALA A 133 5.12 -0.99 -4.04
CA ALA A 133 5.05 -0.25 -2.79
C ALA A 133 5.77 1.10 -2.86
N ARG A 134 6.94 1.16 -3.54
CA ARG A 134 7.66 2.41 -3.80
C ARG A 134 6.78 3.41 -4.53
N ALA A 135 6.26 2.99 -5.68
CA ALA A 135 5.49 3.85 -6.54
C ALA A 135 4.20 4.33 -5.85
N THR A 136 3.56 3.49 -5.05
CA THR A 136 2.40 3.89 -4.23
C THR A 136 2.78 4.95 -3.20
N ARG A 137 3.85 4.75 -2.42
CA ARG A 137 4.33 5.74 -1.43
C ARG A 137 4.71 7.07 -2.07
N GLU A 138 5.41 7.05 -3.19
CA GLU A 138 5.78 8.26 -3.94
C GLU A 138 4.54 8.96 -4.50
N SER A 139 3.55 8.19 -4.97
CA SER A 139 2.26 8.73 -5.41
C SER A 139 1.49 9.38 -4.26
N MET A 140 1.56 8.83 -3.03
CA MET A 140 0.94 9.46 -1.86
C MET A 140 1.48 10.88 -1.64
N VAL A 141 2.79 11.09 -1.77
CA VAL A 141 3.40 12.44 -1.66
C VAL A 141 2.83 13.39 -2.71
N VAL A 142 2.71 12.93 -3.96
CA VAL A 142 2.11 13.72 -5.04
C VAL A 142 0.65 14.09 -4.73
N MET A 143 -0.14 13.13 -4.22
CA MET A 143 -1.54 13.37 -3.88
C MET A 143 -1.70 14.37 -2.73
N GLU A 144 -0.89 14.21 -1.68
CA GLU A 144 -0.92 15.11 -0.53
C GLU A 144 -0.50 16.54 -0.91
N ALA A 145 0.57 16.68 -1.69
CA ALA A 145 1.02 17.97 -2.20
C ALA A 145 -0.02 18.63 -3.14
N ALA A 146 -0.82 17.83 -3.83
CA ALA A 146 -1.94 18.31 -4.65
C ALA A 146 -3.19 18.71 -3.87
N GLY A 147 -3.14 18.65 -2.53
CA GLY A 147 -4.24 19.02 -1.64
C GLY A 147 -5.31 17.96 -1.46
N TYR A 148 -5.00 16.67 -1.71
CA TYR A 148 -5.86 15.58 -1.28
C TYR A 148 -5.62 15.33 0.21
N ASP A 149 -6.68 15.45 1.01
CA ASP A 149 -6.63 15.36 2.47
C ASP A 149 -7.01 13.98 3.00
N VAL A 150 -7.51 13.09 2.14
CA VAL A 150 -7.72 11.68 2.45
C VAL A 150 -7.07 10.80 1.38
N VAL A 151 -6.22 9.87 1.80
CA VAL A 151 -5.57 8.89 0.92
C VAL A 151 -5.91 7.47 1.39
N LEU A 152 -6.71 6.78 0.60
CA LEU A 152 -7.12 5.39 0.82
C LEU A 152 -6.20 4.45 0.02
N ILE A 153 -5.54 3.52 0.70
CA ILE A 153 -4.67 2.52 0.07
C ILE A 153 -5.36 1.16 0.11
N GLU A 154 -5.72 0.64 -1.05
CA GLU A 154 -6.41 -0.66 -1.18
C GLU A 154 -5.40 -1.79 -1.43
N THR A 155 -5.44 -2.86 -0.64
CA THR A 155 -4.78 -4.12 -1.03
C THR A 155 -5.61 -4.83 -2.10
N VAL A 156 -4.97 -5.33 -3.16
CA VAL A 156 -5.65 -6.12 -4.19
C VAL A 156 -5.04 -7.52 -4.24
N GLY A 157 -5.91 -8.53 -4.42
CA GLY A 157 -5.50 -9.91 -4.67
C GLY A 157 -5.17 -10.74 -3.43
N VAL A 158 -4.54 -11.89 -3.69
CA VAL A 158 -4.01 -12.82 -2.68
C VAL A 158 -2.49 -12.64 -2.60
N GLY A 159 -1.98 -12.08 -1.49
CA GLY A 159 -0.55 -11.81 -1.34
C GLY A 159 -0.17 -11.47 0.10
N GLN A 160 1.08 -11.04 0.29
CA GLN A 160 1.63 -10.46 1.54
C GLN A 160 1.68 -8.92 1.43
N SER A 161 0.66 -8.31 0.80
CA SER A 161 0.61 -6.84 0.63
C SER A 161 0.05 -6.14 1.87
N GLU A 162 -0.55 -6.87 2.81
CA GLU A 162 -1.17 -6.33 4.02
C GLU A 162 -0.15 -5.61 4.91
N THR A 163 0.98 -6.26 5.24
CA THR A 163 2.06 -5.64 6.03
C THR A 163 2.67 -4.43 5.32
N THR A 164 2.87 -4.54 4.01
CA THR A 164 3.40 -3.44 3.20
C THR A 164 2.48 -2.21 3.25
N VAL A 165 1.17 -2.41 3.12
CA VAL A 165 0.18 -1.33 3.22
C VAL A 165 0.08 -0.79 4.65
N ALA A 166 0.06 -1.66 5.67
CA ALA A 166 0.07 -1.22 7.07
C ALA A 166 1.28 -0.33 7.41
N ASN A 167 2.44 -0.64 6.83
CA ASN A 167 3.68 0.13 7.02
C ASN A 167 3.76 1.43 6.20
N MET A 168 2.70 1.87 5.51
CA MET A 168 2.69 3.17 4.82
C MET A 168 1.50 4.07 5.19
N VAL A 169 0.64 3.60 6.10
CA VAL A 169 -0.60 4.31 6.48
C VAL A 169 -0.63 4.63 7.97
N ASP A 170 -1.52 5.53 8.36
CA ASP A 170 -1.69 5.92 9.76
C ASP A 170 -2.61 4.94 10.47
N SER A 171 -3.70 4.55 9.79
CA SER A 171 -4.71 3.61 10.27
C SER A 171 -4.89 2.47 9.27
N PHE A 172 -4.96 1.24 9.76
CA PHE A 172 -5.21 0.04 8.94
C PHE A 172 -6.58 -0.56 9.26
N LEU A 173 -7.48 -0.54 8.27
CA LEU A 173 -8.84 -1.06 8.34
C LEU A 173 -8.91 -2.46 7.72
N LEU A 174 -9.32 -3.42 8.54
CA LEU A 174 -9.64 -4.78 8.10
C LEU A 174 -11.14 -4.93 7.85
N LEU A 175 -11.52 -5.19 6.61
CA LEU A 175 -12.88 -5.59 6.25
C LEU A 175 -13.03 -7.12 6.38
N THR A 176 -14.09 -7.56 7.05
CA THR A 176 -14.46 -8.97 7.19
C THR A 176 -15.93 -9.19 6.81
N LEU A 177 -16.37 -10.45 6.76
CA LEU A 177 -17.76 -10.85 6.60
C LEU A 177 -18.18 -11.69 7.81
N ALA A 178 -19.46 -11.68 8.15
CA ALA A 178 -20.02 -12.68 9.04
C ALA A 178 -19.88 -14.06 8.38
N ARG A 179 -19.22 -15.00 9.06
CA ARG A 179 -19.13 -16.41 8.64
C ARG A 179 -20.02 -17.27 9.52
N THR A 180 -20.43 -18.42 9.01
CA THR A 180 -20.98 -19.48 9.86
C THR A 180 -19.82 -20.21 10.56
N GLY A 181 -19.83 -20.24 11.89
CA GLY A 181 -18.73 -20.81 12.70
C GLY A 181 -17.77 -19.76 13.26
N ASP A 182 -16.53 -20.16 13.54
CA ASP A 182 -15.50 -19.31 14.16
C ASP A 182 -15.10 -18.14 13.25
N GLN A 183 -15.33 -16.91 13.70
CA GLN A 183 -15.03 -15.70 12.91
C GLN A 183 -13.52 -15.50 12.68
N LEU A 184 -12.67 -16.04 13.56
CA LEU A 184 -11.22 -15.99 13.42
C LEU A 184 -10.74 -16.96 12.34
N GLN A 185 -11.51 -18.02 12.08
CA GLN A 185 -11.16 -19.06 11.11
C GLN A 185 -11.26 -18.51 9.68
N GLY A 186 -10.11 -17.97 9.23
CA GLY A 186 -9.87 -17.46 7.88
C GLY A 186 -9.70 -15.95 7.79
N ILE A 187 -9.45 -15.29 8.93
CA ILE A 187 -8.56 -14.13 8.97
C ILE A 187 -7.13 -14.70 9.02
N LYS A 188 -6.24 -14.26 8.12
CA LYS A 188 -4.85 -14.72 8.14
C LYS A 188 -4.22 -14.34 9.49
N LYS A 189 -3.61 -15.32 10.17
CA LYS A 189 -2.79 -15.08 11.37
C LYS A 189 -1.76 -13.99 11.04
N GLY A 190 -1.71 -12.92 11.85
CA GLY A 190 -0.88 -11.73 11.61
C GLY A 190 -1.62 -10.52 11.01
N VAL A 191 -2.67 -10.68 10.19
CA VAL A 191 -3.39 -9.51 9.62
C VAL A 191 -4.27 -8.83 10.67
N LEU A 192 -4.86 -9.61 11.57
CA LEU A 192 -5.67 -9.08 12.67
C LEU A 192 -4.83 -8.22 13.63
N GLU A 193 -3.56 -8.55 13.80
CA GLU A 193 -2.61 -7.82 14.67
C GLU A 193 -2.22 -6.46 14.09
N LEU A 194 -2.34 -6.29 12.76
CA LEU A 194 -2.09 -5.02 12.08
C LEU A 194 -3.30 -4.08 12.11
N ALA A 195 -4.49 -4.56 12.48
CA ALA A 195 -5.73 -3.81 12.34
C ALA A 195 -5.91 -2.78 13.46
N ASP A 196 -6.00 -1.50 13.09
CA ASP A 196 -6.40 -0.43 13.99
C ASP A 196 -7.94 -0.31 14.08
N LEU A 197 -8.66 -0.83 13.09
CA LEU A 197 -10.11 -0.87 13.03
C LEU A 197 -10.56 -2.12 12.26
N VAL A 198 -11.63 -2.77 12.70
CA VAL A 198 -12.25 -3.89 11.98
C VAL A 198 -13.69 -3.53 11.63
N ALA A 199 -14.10 -3.83 10.40
CA ALA A 199 -15.48 -3.67 9.97
C ALA A 199 -16.03 -4.98 9.39
N VAL A 200 -17.11 -5.48 9.99
CA VAL A 200 -17.89 -6.60 9.44
C VAL A 200 -18.86 -6.03 8.40
N ASN A 201 -18.51 -6.21 7.14
CA ASN A 201 -19.27 -5.69 6.00
C ASN A 201 -20.48 -6.57 5.64
N LYS A 202 -21.35 -6.06 4.77
CA LYS A 202 -22.63 -6.68 4.35
C LYS A 202 -23.63 -6.83 5.51
N ALA A 203 -23.59 -5.89 6.46
CA ALA A 203 -24.57 -5.78 7.52
C ALA A 203 -25.87 -5.11 6.99
N ASP A 204 -26.49 -5.73 5.99
CA ASP A 204 -27.70 -5.24 5.33
C ASP A 204 -28.76 -6.35 5.20
N GLY A 205 -30.03 -5.92 5.23
CA GLY A 205 -31.19 -6.79 5.12
C GLY A 205 -31.15 -7.99 6.09
N PRO A 206 -31.24 -9.24 5.59
CA PRO A 206 -31.29 -10.42 6.44
C PRO A 206 -29.96 -10.71 7.16
N HIS A 207 -28.84 -10.12 6.71
CA HIS A 207 -27.50 -10.41 7.24
C HIS A 207 -27.06 -9.47 8.38
N GLU A 208 -27.89 -8.47 8.73
CA GLU A 208 -27.55 -7.49 9.75
C GLU A 208 -27.31 -8.12 11.13
N GLN A 209 -28.16 -9.08 11.53
CA GLN A 209 -28.04 -9.74 12.83
C GLN A 209 -26.77 -10.58 12.92
N ASP A 210 -26.45 -11.33 11.86
CA ASP A 210 -25.24 -12.15 11.77
C ASP A 210 -23.98 -11.29 11.83
N ALA A 211 -23.96 -10.17 11.10
CA ALA A 211 -22.86 -9.21 11.13
C ALA A 211 -22.64 -8.62 12.53
N ARG A 212 -23.72 -8.24 13.23
CA ARG A 212 -23.63 -7.74 14.61
C ARG A 212 -23.14 -8.81 15.59
N ALA A 213 -23.54 -10.07 15.40
CA ALA A 213 -23.05 -11.18 16.21
C ALA A 213 -21.55 -11.41 16.00
N ALA A 214 -21.12 -11.48 14.74
CA ALA A 214 -19.70 -11.62 14.37
C ALA A 214 -18.85 -10.45 14.91
N ALA A 215 -19.37 -9.22 14.85
CA ALA A 215 -18.66 -8.05 15.38
C ALA A 215 -18.43 -8.15 16.89
N ARG A 216 -19.42 -8.63 17.66
CA ARG A 216 -19.29 -8.83 19.11
C ARG A 216 -18.27 -9.92 19.45
N GLU A 217 -18.29 -11.02 18.72
CA GLU A 217 -17.36 -12.14 18.91
C GLU A 217 -15.92 -11.68 18.63
N LEU A 218 -15.68 -11.03 17.48
CA LEU A 218 -14.38 -10.48 17.12
C LEU A 218 -13.89 -9.41 18.11
N ALA A 219 -14.79 -8.55 18.59
CA ALA A 219 -14.44 -7.56 19.62
C ALA A 219 -14.00 -8.23 20.93
N GLY A 220 -14.67 -9.32 21.33
CA GLY A 220 -14.27 -10.14 22.47
C GLY A 220 -12.88 -10.74 22.29
N ALA A 221 -12.62 -11.36 21.13
CA ALA A 221 -11.33 -11.96 20.82
C ALA A 221 -10.18 -10.93 20.79
N LEU A 222 -10.38 -9.78 20.15
CA LEU A 222 -9.39 -8.71 20.10
C LEU A 222 -9.02 -8.18 21.48
N ARG A 223 -10.00 -8.03 22.38
CA ARG A 223 -9.74 -7.62 23.77
C ARG A 223 -8.87 -8.61 24.54
N LEU A 224 -8.92 -9.90 24.20
CA LEU A 224 -8.07 -10.92 24.83
C LEU A 224 -6.63 -10.93 24.29
N LEU A 225 -6.43 -10.40 23.07
CA LEU A 225 -5.11 -10.31 22.43
C LEU A 225 -4.36 -9.02 22.83
N GLN A 226 -5.08 -8.00 23.27
CA GLN A 226 -4.50 -6.69 23.59
C GLN A 226 -4.01 -6.61 25.05
N ALA A 227 -2.97 -5.81 25.26
CA ALA A 227 -2.50 -5.50 26.60
C ALA A 227 -3.58 -4.70 27.37
N PRO A 228 -3.76 -4.92 28.68
CA PRO A 228 -4.78 -4.21 29.47
C PRO A 228 -4.63 -2.69 29.46
N ASP A 229 -3.42 -2.18 29.24
CA ASP A 229 -3.02 -0.78 29.20
C ASP A 229 -2.83 -0.23 27.77
N ALA A 230 -3.29 -0.96 26.75
CA ALA A 230 -3.24 -0.51 25.37
C ALA A 230 -3.95 0.85 25.21
N VAL A 231 -3.24 1.83 24.66
CA VAL A 231 -3.74 3.20 24.42
C VAL A 231 -4.88 3.21 23.38
N TRP A 232 -4.89 2.22 22.49
CA TRP A 232 -5.93 2.02 21.50
C TRP A 232 -6.33 0.55 21.44
N THR A 233 -7.62 0.28 21.65
CA THR A 233 -8.20 -1.05 21.42
C THR A 233 -8.99 -0.99 20.10
N PRO A 234 -8.59 -1.76 19.07
CA PRO A 234 -9.24 -1.71 17.76
C PRO A 234 -10.76 -1.94 17.87
N PRO A 235 -11.60 -0.96 17.48
CA PRO A 235 -13.04 -1.16 17.47
C PRO A 235 -13.41 -2.20 16.41
N VAL A 236 -14.47 -2.96 16.68
CA VAL A 236 -15.12 -3.80 15.67
C VAL A 236 -16.52 -3.26 15.43
N LEU A 237 -16.75 -2.76 14.23
CA LEU A 237 -18.02 -2.17 13.81
C LEU A 237 -18.65 -3.00 12.70
N THR A 238 -19.92 -2.74 12.41
CA THR A 238 -20.64 -3.31 11.26
C THR A 238 -20.87 -2.23 10.22
N CYS A 239 -20.82 -2.60 8.93
CA CYS A 239 -21.16 -1.69 7.85
C CYS A 239 -21.85 -2.38 6.69
N SER A 240 -22.50 -1.57 5.85
CA SER A 240 -22.93 -1.97 4.52
C SER A 240 -22.29 -1.04 3.50
N GLY A 241 -21.31 -1.55 2.75
CA GLY A 241 -20.79 -0.84 1.58
C GLY A 241 -21.85 -0.61 0.51
N ARG A 242 -22.90 -1.44 0.46
CA ARG A 242 -24.00 -1.33 -0.52
C ARG A 242 -24.95 -0.19 -0.17
N ASP A 243 -25.42 -0.16 1.07
CA ASP A 243 -26.47 0.76 1.51
C ASP A 243 -25.91 2.02 2.20
N GLY A 244 -24.60 2.03 2.47
CA GLY A 244 -23.91 3.13 3.17
C GLY A 244 -24.02 3.10 4.69
N GLY A 245 -24.74 2.13 5.25
CA GLY A 245 -24.92 1.97 6.70
C GLY A 245 -23.59 1.81 7.45
N GLY A 246 -23.42 2.54 8.55
CA GLY A 246 -22.24 2.46 9.42
C GLY A 246 -20.96 3.15 8.89
N LEU A 247 -20.96 3.69 7.66
CA LEU A 247 -19.77 4.33 7.07
C LEU A 247 -19.35 5.60 7.82
N ALA A 248 -20.31 6.44 8.23
CA ALA A 248 -20.05 7.66 8.98
C ALA A 248 -19.40 7.36 10.35
N GLU A 249 -19.91 6.35 11.07
CA GLU A 249 -19.35 5.92 12.35
C GLU A 249 -17.94 5.33 12.17
N LEU A 250 -17.72 4.50 11.15
CA LEU A 250 -16.39 3.99 10.81
C LEU A 250 -15.39 5.13 10.55
N TRP A 251 -15.79 6.13 9.76
CA TRP A 251 -14.94 7.29 9.50
C TRP A 251 -14.65 8.08 10.76
N GLU A 252 -15.64 8.28 11.63
CA GLU A 252 -15.45 8.93 12.92
C GLU A 252 -14.41 8.20 13.79
N ARG A 253 -14.44 6.86 13.83
CA ARG A 253 -13.44 6.06 14.55
C ARG A 253 -12.05 6.17 13.94
N LEU A 254 -11.93 6.18 12.61
CA LEU A 254 -10.64 6.42 11.94
C LEU A 254 -10.08 7.80 12.28
N GLN A 255 -10.92 8.84 12.31
CA GLN A 255 -10.52 10.17 12.74
C GLN A 255 -10.16 10.21 14.23
N GLN A 256 -10.87 9.47 15.09
CA GLN A 256 -10.55 9.36 16.50
C GLN A 256 -9.16 8.72 16.70
N HIS A 257 -8.86 7.64 15.98
CA HIS A 257 -7.53 7.00 16.00
C HIS A 257 -6.45 7.99 15.55
N ARG A 258 -6.70 8.68 14.42
CA ARG A 258 -5.78 9.71 13.89
C ARG A 258 -5.49 10.82 14.90
N ARG A 259 -6.54 11.33 15.58
CA ARG A 259 -6.41 12.36 16.63
C ARG A 259 -5.62 11.86 17.83
N LEU A 260 -5.86 10.62 18.27
CA LEU A 260 -5.12 10.01 19.37
C LEU A 260 -3.62 9.89 19.05
N LEU A 261 -3.27 9.45 17.84
CA LEU A 261 -1.88 9.41 17.39
C LEU A 261 -1.26 10.81 17.29
N ASP A 262 -2.05 11.82 16.90
CA ASP A 262 -1.59 13.21 16.82
C ASP A 262 -1.26 13.79 18.19
N THR A 263 -2.22 13.71 19.13
CA THR A 263 -2.11 14.34 20.44
C THR A 263 -1.08 13.67 21.34
N SER A 264 -0.77 12.38 21.09
CA SER A 264 0.31 11.66 21.76
C SER A 264 1.68 11.85 21.12
N GLY A 265 1.78 12.49 19.95
CA GLY A 265 3.00 12.57 19.14
C GLY A 265 3.39 11.25 18.44
N ALA A 266 2.59 10.19 18.63
CA ALA A 266 2.86 8.87 18.05
C ALA A 266 2.72 8.85 16.52
N LEU A 267 1.94 9.75 15.92
CA LEU A 267 1.79 9.81 14.46
C LEU A 267 3.11 10.17 13.77
N GLU A 268 3.74 11.26 14.18
CA GLU A 268 4.98 11.72 13.57
C GLU A 268 6.12 10.73 13.81
N ALA A 269 6.15 10.08 14.97
CA ALA A 269 7.06 8.97 15.24
C ALA A 269 6.81 7.80 14.27
N LYS A 270 5.57 7.29 14.21
CA LYS A 270 5.17 6.20 13.30
C LYS A 270 5.57 6.49 11.86
N ARG A 271 5.28 7.69 11.35
CA ARG A 271 5.61 8.08 9.97
C ARG A 271 7.11 8.22 9.70
N ARG A 272 7.92 8.59 10.71
CA ARG A 272 9.39 8.62 10.58
C ARG A 272 9.95 7.22 10.58
N ASP A 273 9.48 6.35 11.47
CA ASP A 273 9.89 4.94 11.52
C ASP A 273 9.56 4.23 10.21
N GLN A 274 8.35 4.45 9.67
CA GLN A 274 7.95 3.97 8.35
C GLN A 274 8.88 4.43 7.21
N GLN A 275 9.43 5.65 7.29
CA GLN A 275 10.39 6.15 6.30
C GLN A 275 11.76 5.48 6.43
N VAL A 276 12.21 5.23 7.66
CA VAL A 276 13.47 4.52 7.93
C VAL A 276 13.36 3.06 7.47
N ASP A 277 12.31 2.36 7.87
CA ASP A 277 12.04 0.98 7.44
C ASP A 277 11.94 0.88 5.92
N TRP A 278 11.35 1.90 5.30
CA TRP A 278 11.27 1.98 3.85
C TRP A 278 12.62 2.15 3.18
N THR A 279 13.47 3.00 3.74
CA THR A 279 14.85 3.19 3.26
C THR A 279 15.58 1.85 3.25
N TRP A 280 15.51 1.09 4.33
CA TRP A 280 16.13 -0.24 4.42
C TRP A 280 15.53 -1.24 3.46
N SER A 281 14.20 -1.21 3.26
CA SER A 281 13.53 -2.06 2.27
C SER A 281 14.06 -1.80 0.85
N MET A 282 14.24 -0.53 0.47
CA MET A 282 14.83 -0.17 -0.83
C MET A 282 16.30 -0.59 -0.97
N VAL A 283 17.09 -0.46 0.11
CA VAL A 283 18.48 -0.94 0.13
C VAL A 283 18.53 -2.45 -0.10
N HIS A 284 17.68 -3.22 0.59
CA HIS A 284 17.61 -4.68 0.39
C HIS A 284 17.22 -5.05 -1.04
N ASP A 285 16.18 -4.41 -1.60
CA ASP A 285 15.76 -4.65 -2.98
C ASP A 285 16.87 -4.32 -3.98
N GLN A 286 17.59 -3.22 -3.78
CA GLN A 286 18.69 -2.81 -4.66
C GLN A 286 19.88 -3.76 -4.56
N LEU A 287 20.24 -4.20 -3.36
CA LEU A 287 21.30 -5.19 -3.15
C LEU A 287 20.96 -6.53 -3.80
N LEU A 288 19.72 -7.01 -3.66
CA LEU A 288 19.27 -8.25 -4.29
C LEU A 288 19.25 -8.13 -5.82
N SER A 289 18.83 -6.99 -6.36
CA SER A 289 18.90 -6.72 -7.81
C SER A 289 20.34 -6.73 -8.31
N ALA A 290 21.24 -6.03 -7.61
CA ALA A 290 22.67 -5.99 -7.95
C ALA A 290 23.31 -7.38 -7.88
N LEU A 291 22.96 -8.18 -6.87
CA LEU A 291 23.42 -9.56 -6.71
C LEU A 291 23.01 -10.42 -7.91
N HIS A 292 21.73 -10.38 -8.30
CA HIS A 292 21.24 -11.14 -9.44
C HIS A 292 21.77 -10.65 -10.79
N GLU A 293 22.16 -9.38 -10.90
CA GLU A 293 22.73 -8.79 -12.12
C GLU A 293 24.25 -8.99 -12.22
N HIS A 294 24.92 -9.33 -11.12
CA HIS A 294 26.37 -9.50 -11.09
C HIS A 294 26.82 -10.64 -12.04
N PRO A 295 27.74 -10.39 -13.00
CA PRO A 295 28.11 -11.36 -14.03
C PRO A 295 28.58 -12.71 -13.47
N GLU A 296 29.46 -12.70 -12.46
CA GLU A 296 29.98 -13.93 -11.85
C GLU A 296 28.90 -14.69 -11.07
N VAL A 297 27.98 -13.98 -10.42
CA VAL A 297 26.86 -14.61 -9.71
C VAL A 297 25.92 -15.27 -10.71
N ARG A 298 25.59 -14.60 -11.83
CA ARG A 298 24.79 -15.18 -12.92
C ARG A 298 25.45 -16.42 -13.51
N ARG A 299 26.78 -16.41 -13.66
CA ARG A 299 27.54 -17.53 -14.21
C ARG A 299 27.56 -18.75 -13.27
N LEU A 300 27.74 -18.54 -11.97
CA LEU A 300 27.92 -19.61 -10.99
C LEU A 300 26.60 -20.19 -10.45
N THR A 301 25.57 -19.37 -10.30
CA THR A 301 24.30 -19.74 -9.63
C THR A 301 23.67 -21.03 -10.18
N PRO A 302 23.51 -21.24 -11.51
CA PRO A 302 22.86 -22.45 -12.03
C PRO A 302 23.55 -23.76 -11.59
N GLY A 303 24.88 -23.77 -11.58
CA GLY A 303 25.66 -24.94 -11.15
C GLY A 303 25.58 -25.19 -9.64
N LEU A 304 25.61 -24.12 -8.84
CA LEU A 304 25.45 -24.23 -7.38
C LEU A 304 24.06 -24.73 -7.00
N GLU A 305 23.00 -24.23 -7.65
CA GLU A 305 21.64 -24.72 -7.42
C GLU A 305 21.49 -26.20 -7.78
N GLN A 306 22.11 -26.65 -8.87
CA GLN A 306 22.11 -28.06 -9.25
C GLN A 306 22.78 -28.93 -8.17
N GLN A 307 23.96 -28.53 -7.67
CA GLN A 307 24.66 -29.25 -6.61
C GLN A 307 23.85 -29.33 -5.31
N VAL A 308 23.11 -28.27 -4.96
CA VAL A 308 22.21 -28.27 -3.80
C VAL A 308 21.05 -29.23 -4.03
N ARG A 309 20.41 -29.21 -5.21
CA ARG A 309 19.31 -30.14 -5.55
C ARG A 309 19.75 -31.61 -5.53
N GLU A 310 20.98 -31.88 -5.94
CA GLU A 310 21.58 -33.22 -5.95
C GLU A 310 22.13 -33.65 -4.58
N GLY A 311 22.15 -32.75 -3.58
CA GLY A 311 22.68 -33.03 -2.25
C GLY A 311 24.21 -33.12 -2.18
N THR A 312 24.92 -32.67 -3.22
CA THR A 312 26.40 -32.67 -3.28
C THR A 312 27.02 -31.39 -2.72
N LEU A 313 26.20 -30.36 -2.46
CA LEU A 313 26.57 -29.13 -1.78
C LEU A 313 25.47 -28.71 -0.80
N THR A 314 25.84 -28.25 0.40
CA THR A 314 24.86 -27.72 1.36
C THR A 314 24.39 -26.33 0.94
N ALA A 315 23.13 -25.99 1.27
CA ALA A 315 22.56 -24.67 0.97
C ALA A 315 23.41 -23.52 1.56
N THR A 316 23.96 -23.70 2.78
CA THR A 316 24.85 -22.72 3.42
C THR A 316 26.11 -22.46 2.60
N LEU A 317 26.81 -23.51 2.15
CA LEU A 317 28.03 -23.35 1.35
C LEU A 317 27.74 -22.75 -0.03
N ALA A 318 26.59 -23.11 -0.64
CA ALA A 318 26.15 -22.49 -1.88
C ALA A 318 25.92 -20.98 -1.72
N ALA A 319 25.24 -20.57 -0.64
CA ALA A 319 25.00 -19.17 -0.32
C ALA A 319 26.32 -18.40 -0.07
N GLU A 320 27.27 -18.99 0.68
CA GLU A 320 28.59 -18.39 0.91
C GLU A 320 29.35 -18.18 -0.41
N ARG A 321 29.31 -19.15 -1.33
CA ARG A 321 29.95 -19.02 -2.66
C ARG A 321 29.31 -17.94 -3.51
N ILE A 322 27.98 -17.84 -3.51
CA ILE A 322 27.25 -16.76 -4.19
C ILE A 322 27.67 -15.40 -3.63
N LEU A 323 27.73 -15.26 -2.30
CA LEU A 323 28.13 -14.03 -1.64
C LEU A 323 29.60 -13.68 -1.88
N ALA A 324 30.51 -14.66 -1.92
CA ALA A 324 31.91 -14.45 -2.25
C ALA A 324 32.06 -13.90 -3.69
N ALA A 325 31.38 -14.52 -4.65
CA ALA A 325 31.38 -14.07 -6.05
C ALA A 325 30.79 -12.67 -6.26
N PHE A 326 29.97 -12.18 -5.34
CA PHE A 326 29.44 -10.81 -5.36
C PHE A 326 30.38 -9.78 -4.72
N ARG A 327 31.22 -10.22 -3.77
CA ARG A 327 32.17 -9.35 -3.04
C ARG A 327 33.49 -9.18 -3.76
N GLU A 328 33.90 -10.16 -4.56
CA GLU A 328 35.15 -10.08 -5.31
C GLU A 328 35.00 -9.06 -6.45
N PRO A 329 35.91 -8.07 -6.56
CA PRO A 329 35.89 -7.14 -7.67
C PRO A 329 36.05 -7.93 -8.97
N SER A 330 35.18 -7.67 -9.94
CA SER A 330 35.40 -8.15 -11.30
C SER A 330 36.69 -7.51 -11.80
N ASP A 331 37.73 -8.32 -12.02
CA ASP A 331 39.02 -7.93 -12.61
C ASP A 331 38.86 -7.48 -14.07
N GLY A 332 38.13 -6.37 -14.30
CA GLY A 332 37.76 -5.89 -15.62
C GLY A 332 37.49 -4.38 -15.75
N ALA A 333 37.64 -3.59 -14.68
CA ALA A 333 37.52 -2.13 -14.73
C ALA A 333 38.78 -1.38 -14.25
N ALA A 334 39.94 -2.04 -14.30
CA ALA A 334 41.25 -1.40 -14.17
C ALA A 334 42.08 -1.76 -15.42
N GLY A 335 41.82 -1.06 -16.54
CA GLY A 335 42.62 -1.25 -17.75
C GLY A 335 41.96 -0.81 -19.06
N SER A 336 41.62 0.46 -19.22
CA SER A 336 41.92 1.31 -20.40
C SER A 336 41.28 2.68 -20.28
#